data_AF-A0A7U9KVU2-F1
#
_entry.id   AF-A0A7U9KVU2-F1
#
_cell.length_a   1.000
_cell.length_b   1.000
_cell.length_c   1.000
_cell.angle_alpha   90.00
_cell.angle_beta   90.00
_cell.angle_gamma   90.00
#
_symmetry.space_group_name_H-M   'P 1'
#
loop_
_entity.id
_entity.type
_entity.pdbx_description
1 polymer ?
#
loop_
_entity_poly.entity_id
_entity_poly.type
_entity_poly.pdbx_seq_one_letter_code
_entity_poly.pdbx_strand_id
1 'polypeptide(L)'
;MSGIEVNVRDETGWSGRLARLVRQVLAEAAPRLEEITGLATPTVTFRLVTPRVWRKEVVAYVERGVQQAFAGSEVYERERAEAAQKVASWRRKAAWTWPLQEGMTLTDPGGRPQTLIAPRALHHTGLRPDRLALHRFLVHECVHHGQILTSQGAVVPPRLSVRRYACDDRAVPALFEGHAEWAERRYTSETFGGPPAANVLRRSWRYRLHLRIIRAQDRHAQQHTTTAAEPPGAALDPRDDGARFVAAAMAGLGDVARFNKVWHDLSLVPTAEEITQPEAWLRRVGL
;
A
#
# COMPACT_ATOMS: atom_id res chain seq x y z
N MET A 1 15.13 -7.15 23.47
CA MET A 1 14.65 -7.21 22.08
C MET A 1 13.16 -7.49 22.14
N SER A 2 12.32 -6.59 21.61
CA SER A 2 10.89 -6.88 21.42
C SER A 2 10.78 -8.12 20.53
N GLY A 3 10.10 -9.16 21.02
CA GLY A 3 9.89 -10.38 20.23
C GLY A 3 8.82 -10.14 19.19
N ILE A 4 9.19 -9.64 18.00
CA ILE A 4 8.24 -9.48 16.89
C ILE A 4 7.74 -10.86 16.45
N GLU A 5 6.43 -11.07 16.52
CA GLU A 5 5.79 -12.32 16.14
C GLU A 5 5.53 -12.35 14.62
N VAL A 6 6.21 -13.24 13.90
CA VAL A 6 6.04 -13.41 12.45
C VAL A 6 5.11 -14.58 12.13
N ASN A 7 3.91 -14.25 11.66
CA ASN A 7 2.83 -15.18 11.36
C ASN A 7 2.65 -15.36 9.85
N VAL A 8 3.17 -16.45 9.29
CA VAL A 8 2.99 -16.79 7.87
C VAL A 8 2.12 -18.03 7.71
N ARG A 9 0.94 -17.86 7.09
CA ARG A 9 -0.06 -18.92 6.85
C ARG A 9 -0.10 -19.30 5.37
N ASP A 10 0.07 -20.59 5.07
CA ASP A 10 -0.16 -21.14 3.73
C ASP A 10 -1.57 -21.71 3.63
N GLU A 11 -2.51 -20.90 3.16
CA GLU A 11 -3.91 -21.31 2.94
C GLU A 11 -4.11 -21.91 1.54
N THR A 12 -3.05 -21.96 0.73
CA THR A 12 -3.09 -22.64 -0.57
C THR A 12 -2.90 -24.14 -0.43
N GLY A 13 -2.18 -24.60 0.60
CA GLY A 13 -1.85 -26.01 0.81
C GLY A 13 -0.71 -26.55 -0.08
N TRP A 14 -0.18 -25.75 -1.02
CA TRP A 14 0.89 -26.17 -1.94
C TRP A 14 2.04 -25.16 -2.06
N SER A 15 2.05 -24.10 -1.24
CA SER A 15 3.04 -23.01 -1.31
C SER A 15 4.02 -23.02 -0.14
N GLY A 16 4.19 -24.17 0.54
CA GLY A 16 5.01 -24.28 1.75
C GLY A 16 6.46 -23.79 1.62
N ARG A 17 7.09 -23.96 0.45
CA ARG A 17 8.43 -23.40 0.19
C ARG A 17 8.42 -21.87 0.19
N LEU A 18 7.41 -21.26 -0.43
CA LEU A 18 7.26 -19.80 -0.43
C LEU A 18 6.93 -19.30 0.99
N ALA A 19 6.08 -20.00 1.73
CA ALA A 19 5.74 -19.63 3.11
C ALA A 19 6.96 -19.61 4.02
N ARG A 20 7.86 -20.61 3.90
CA ARG A 20 9.12 -20.64 4.63
C ARG A 20 10.05 -19.48 4.26
N LEU A 21 10.16 -19.18 2.95
CA LEU A 21 10.96 -18.05 2.48
C LEU A 21 10.43 -16.71 3.02
N VAL A 22 9.12 -16.50 2.93
CA VAL A 22 8.46 -15.29 3.46
C VAL A 22 8.72 -15.16 4.95
N ARG A 23 8.58 -16.25 5.71
CA ARG A 23 8.84 -16.25 7.16
C ARG A 23 10.29 -15.89 7.47
N GLN A 24 11.24 -16.48 6.75
CA GLN A 24 12.67 -16.21 6.95
C GLN A 24 12.99 -14.74 6.70
N VAL A 25 12.54 -14.19 5.57
CA VAL A 25 12.75 -12.79 5.21
C VAL A 25 12.16 -11.86 6.27
N LEU A 26 10.92 -12.10 6.70
CA LEU A 26 10.25 -11.22 7.66
C LEU A 26 10.85 -11.31 9.06
N ALA A 27 11.31 -12.50 9.49
CA ALA A 27 11.99 -12.66 10.78
C ALA A 27 13.30 -11.88 10.87
N GLU A 28 14.00 -11.73 9.75
CA GLU A 28 15.22 -10.92 9.64
C GLU A 28 14.90 -9.43 9.48
N ALA A 29 13.96 -9.09 8.61
CA ALA A 29 13.68 -7.71 8.23
C ALA A 29 12.87 -6.93 9.29
N ALA A 30 11.90 -7.55 9.96
CA ALA A 30 10.96 -6.82 10.82
C ALA A 30 11.63 -6.05 11.97
N PRO A 31 12.60 -6.60 12.73
CA PRO A 31 13.30 -5.84 13.77
C PRO A 31 14.06 -4.63 13.20
N ARG A 32 14.71 -4.79 12.06
CA ARG A 32 15.43 -3.71 11.37
C ARG A 32 14.49 -2.64 10.84
N LEU A 33 13.32 -3.03 10.35
CA LEU A 33 12.31 -2.08 9.90
C LEU A 33 11.73 -1.27 11.05
N GLU A 34 11.53 -1.87 12.23
CA GLU A 34 11.14 -1.14 13.45
C GLU A 34 12.23 -0.12 13.84
N GLU A 35 13.51 -0.49 13.76
CA GLU A 35 14.65 0.43 13.98
C GLU A 35 14.68 1.58 12.96
N ILE A 36 14.52 1.28 11.66
CA ILE A 36 14.57 2.26 10.57
C ILE A 36 13.40 3.24 10.63
N THR A 37 12.20 2.73 10.87
CA THR A 37 10.97 3.52 10.76
C THR A 37 10.53 4.11 12.08
N GLY A 38 11.01 3.59 13.21
CA GLY A 38 10.48 3.93 14.54
C GLY A 38 9.01 3.51 14.73
N LEU A 39 8.45 2.67 13.85
CA LEU A 39 7.07 2.19 13.94
C LEU A 39 7.03 0.81 14.57
N ALA A 40 6.38 0.72 15.74
CA ALA A 40 6.21 -0.54 16.45
C ALA A 40 5.41 -1.53 15.60
N THR A 41 5.98 -2.72 15.39
CA THR A 41 5.33 -3.79 14.62
C THR A 41 5.39 -5.11 15.40
N PRO A 42 4.65 -5.23 16.52
CA PRO A 42 4.75 -6.39 17.42
C PRO A 42 4.33 -7.71 16.77
N THR A 43 3.51 -7.65 15.72
CA THR A 43 3.10 -8.82 14.94
C THR A 43 3.09 -8.48 13.46
N VAL A 44 3.64 -9.38 12.64
CA VAL A 44 3.62 -9.30 11.17
C VAL A 44 2.90 -10.52 10.60
N THR A 45 1.76 -10.30 9.94
CA THR A 45 0.92 -11.40 9.42
C THR A 45 0.87 -11.45 7.90
N PHE A 46 1.35 -12.54 7.31
CA PHE A 46 1.29 -12.78 5.87
C PHE A 46 0.49 -14.05 5.57
N ARG A 47 -0.46 -13.95 4.64
CA ARG A 47 -1.30 -15.07 4.21
C ARG A 47 -1.07 -15.36 2.73
N LEU A 48 -0.62 -16.58 2.43
CA LEU A 48 -0.58 -17.09 1.07
C LEU A 48 -1.95 -17.67 0.74
N VAL A 49 -2.65 -17.04 -0.20
CA VAL A 49 -4.06 -17.32 -0.49
C VAL A 49 -4.26 -17.68 -1.96
N THR A 50 -5.34 -18.39 -2.25
CA THR A 50 -5.76 -18.59 -3.64
C THR A 50 -6.30 -17.27 -4.21
N PRO A 51 -6.30 -17.07 -5.55
CA PRO A 51 -6.92 -15.89 -6.15
C PRO A 51 -8.40 -15.70 -5.77
N ARG A 52 -9.12 -16.79 -5.49
CA ARG A 52 -10.51 -16.72 -5.03
C ARG A 52 -10.61 -16.12 -3.64
N VAL A 53 -9.78 -16.58 -2.71
CA VAL A 53 -9.73 -16.05 -1.33
C VAL A 53 -9.25 -14.61 -1.34
N TRP A 54 -8.18 -14.30 -2.08
CA TRP A 54 -7.66 -12.93 -2.22
C TRP A 54 -8.76 -11.94 -2.63
N ARG A 55 -9.56 -12.27 -3.66
CA ARG A 55 -10.68 -11.40 -4.10
C ARG A 55 -11.74 -11.23 -3.03
N LYS A 56 -12.11 -12.32 -2.36
CA LYS A 56 -13.12 -12.29 -1.29
C LYS A 56 -12.67 -11.36 -0.16
N GLU A 57 -11.42 -11.47 0.27
CA GLU A 57 -10.87 -10.67 1.37
C GLU A 57 -10.75 -9.18 1.01
N VAL A 58 -10.29 -8.85 -0.21
CA VAL A 58 -10.21 -7.47 -0.69
C VAL A 58 -11.60 -6.83 -0.75
N VAL A 59 -12.60 -7.55 -1.25
CA VAL A 59 -13.99 -7.06 -1.29
C VAL A 59 -14.56 -6.90 0.11
N ALA A 60 -14.32 -7.86 1.00
CA ALA A 60 -14.76 -7.78 2.39
C ALA A 60 -14.11 -6.61 3.14
N TYR A 61 -12.83 -6.34 2.88
CA TYR A 61 -12.14 -5.15 3.38
C TYR A 61 -12.83 -3.86 2.89
N VAL A 62 -13.19 -3.80 1.61
CA VAL A 62 -13.92 -2.66 1.04
C VAL A 62 -15.29 -2.45 1.68
N GLU A 63 -16.05 -3.53 1.85
CA GLU A 63 -17.36 -3.50 2.49
C GLU A 63 -17.28 -3.05 3.94
N ARG A 64 -16.29 -3.53 4.71
CA ARG A 64 -16.06 -3.08 6.08
C ARG A 64 -15.73 -1.58 6.14
N GLY A 65 -14.87 -1.09 5.25
CA GLY A 65 -14.52 0.33 5.23
C GLY A 65 -15.73 1.23 4.90
N VAL A 66 -16.63 0.77 4.02
CA VAL A 66 -17.91 1.46 3.76
C VAL A 66 -18.81 1.44 5.00
N GLN A 67 -18.95 0.28 5.66
CA GLN A 67 -19.75 0.17 6.88
C GLN A 67 -19.22 1.09 7.99
N GLN A 68 -17.90 1.14 8.18
CA GLN A 68 -17.24 2.02 9.15
C GLN A 68 -17.46 3.51 8.82
N ALA A 69 -17.39 3.89 7.54
CA ALA A 69 -17.63 5.27 7.12
C ALA A 69 -19.07 5.75 7.39
N PHE A 70 -20.02 4.82 7.52
CA PHE A 70 -21.42 5.10 7.83
C PHE A 70 -21.78 4.86 9.31
N ALA A 71 -20.87 4.31 10.10
CA ALA A 71 -21.13 4.04 11.51
C ALA A 71 -21.36 5.36 12.27
N GLY A 72 -22.50 5.47 12.96
CA GLY A 72 -22.81 6.62 13.81
C GLY A 72 -23.19 7.90 13.07
N SER A 73 -23.60 7.83 11.80
CA SER A 73 -24.08 8.99 11.03
C SER A 73 -25.38 8.69 10.30
N GLU A 74 -26.20 9.71 10.05
CA GLU A 74 -27.28 9.62 9.07
C GLU A 74 -26.70 9.38 7.68
N VAL A 75 -27.30 8.47 6.91
CA VAL A 75 -26.82 8.07 5.58
C VAL A 75 -27.92 8.32 4.56
N TYR A 76 -27.67 9.23 3.64
CA TYR A 76 -28.61 9.54 2.57
C TYR A 76 -28.63 8.44 1.51
N GLU A 77 -29.77 8.24 0.83
CA GLU A 77 -29.93 7.23 -0.24
C GLU A 77 -28.85 7.34 -1.34
N ARG A 78 -28.48 8.58 -1.70
CA ARG A 78 -27.41 8.83 -2.66
C ARG A 78 -26.06 8.28 -2.19
N GLU A 79 -25.70 8.47 -0.92
CA GLU A 79 -24.45 7.93 -0.37
C GLU A 79 -24.46 6.40 -0.36
N ARG A 80 -25.63 5.77 -0.09
CA ARG A 80 -25.79 4.31 -0.19
C ARG A 80 -25.59 3.81 -1.62
N ALA A 81 -26.17 4.49 -2.61
CA ALA A 81 -26.01 4.15 -4.02
C ALA A 81 -24.55 4.29 -4.49
N GLU A 82 -23.88 5.39 -4.12
CA GLU A 82 -22.45 5.62 -4.42
C GLU A 82 -21.57 4.54 -3.75
N ALA A 83 -21.88 4.16 -2.51
CA ALA A 83 -21.17 3.09 -1.79
C ALA A 83 -21.35 1.73 -2.45
N ALA A 84 -22.58 1.38 -2.84
CA ALA A 84 -22.88 0.16 -3.55
C ALA A 84 -22.15 0.09 -4.90
N GLN A 85 -22.13 1.19 -5.66
CA GLN A 85 -21.38 1.30 -6.90
C GLN A 85 -19.87 1.12 -6.68
N LYS A 86 -19.33 1.71 -5.61
CA LYS A 86 -17.91 1.56 -5.23
C LYS A 86 -17.56 0.12 -4.90
N VAL A 87 -18.36 -0.57 -4.08
CA VAL A 87 -18.18 -2.00 -3.76
C VAL A 87 -18.25 -2.85 -5.03
N ALA A 88 -19.23 -2.61 -5.91
CA ALA A 88 -19.36 -3.32 -7.18
C ALA A 88 -18.15 -3.08 -8.11
N SER A 89 -17.63 -1.85 -8.15
CA SER A 89 -16.41 -1.51 -8.87
C SER A 89 -15.20 -2.28 -8.33
N TRP A 90 -15.00 -2.31 -7.01
CA TRP A 90 -13.92 -3.07 -6.37
C TRP A 90 -14.04 -4.57 -6.60
N ARG A 91 -15.25 -5.14 -6.57
CA ARG A 91 -15.49 -6.55 -6.93
C ARG A 91 -14.99 -6.88 -8.34
N ARG A 92 -15.33 -6.02 -9.33
CA ARG A 92 -14.84 -6.17 -10.71
C ARG A 92 -13.34 -5.97 -10.78
N LYS A 93 -12.79 -4.91 -10.17
CA LYS A 93 -11.36 -4.61 -10.17
C LYS A 93 -10.56 -5.78 -9.61
N ALA A 94 -10.90 -6.27 -8.42
CA ALA A 94 -10.25 -7.42 -7.80
C ALA A 94 -10.30 -8.68 -8.69
N ALA A 95 -11.38 -8.89 -9.44
CA ALA A 95 -11.49 -9.99 -10.40
C ALA A 95 -10.48 -9.91 -11.55
N TRP A 96 -10.19 -8.70 -12.04
CA TRP A 96 -9.33 -8.47 -13.20
C TRP A 96 -7.88 -8.16 -12.84
N THR A 97 -7.60 -7.55 -11.68
CA THR A 97 -6.27 -7.08 -11.32
C THR A 97 -5.43 -8.08 -10.54
N TRP A 98 -6.00 -9.18 -10.02
CA TRP A 98 -5.25 -10.14 -9.23
C TRP A 98 -3.96 -10.68 -9.91
N PRO A 99 -3.86 -10.87 -11.24
CA PRO A 99 -2.61 -11.32 -11.87
C PRO A 99 -1.54 -10.23 -11.97
N LEU A 100 -1.92 -8.98 -11.69
CA LEU A 100 -1.07 -7.79 -11.77
C LEU A 100 -0.59 -7.33 -10.39
N GLN A 101 -1.20 -7.83 -9.32
CA GLN A 101 -0.94 -7.40 -7.95
C GLN A 101 -0.13 -8.45 -7.19
N GLU A 102 1.02 -8.01 -6.70
CA GLU A 102 2.06 -8.83 -6.09
C GLU A 102 1.61 -9.33 -4.71
N GLY A 103 0.96 -8.44 -3.98
CA GLY A 103 0.11 -8.70 -2.82
C GLY A 103 -0.62 -7.41 -2.44
N MET A 104 -1.24 -7.41 -1.27
CA MET A 104 -1.87 -6.22 -0.70
C MET A 104 -1.92 -6.34 0.82
N THR A 105 -1.42 -5.33 1.51
CA THR A 105 -1.64 -5.17 2.95
C THR A 105 -2.98 -4.48 3.22
N LEU A 106 -3.79 -5.08 4.10
CA LEU A 106 -5.11 -4.61 4.49
C LEU A 106 -5.42 -5.03 5.94
N THR A 107 -6.52 -4.54 6.51
CA THR A 107 -6.95 -4.96 7.85
C THR A 107 -7.87 -6.17 7.82
N ASP A 108 -7.69 -7.09 8.76
CA ASP A 108 -8.61 -8.19 9.04
C ASP A 108 -9.92 -7.70 9.70
N PRO A 109 -10.91 -8.58 9.95
CA PRO A 109 -12.14 -8.18 10.63
C PRO A 109 -11.94 -7.60 12.03
N GLY A 110 -10.83 -7.90 12.71
CA GLY A 110 -10.44 -7.34 13.99
C GLY A 110 -9.64 -6.04 13.88
N GLY A 111 -9.46 -5.49 12.68
CA GLY A 111 -8.69 -4.27 12.45
C GLY A 111 -7.17 -4.45 12.41
N ARG A 112 -6.65 -5.69 12.51
CA ARG A 112 -5.21 -5.95 12.51
C ARG A 112 -4.66 -6.03 11.09
N PRO A 113 -3.45 -5.51 10.81
CA PRO A 113 -2.86 -5.58 9.49
C PRO A 113 -2.53 -7.03 9.10
N GLN A 114 -2.73 -7.35 7.82
CA GLN A 114 -2.33 -8.59 7.19
C GLN A 114 -1.98 -8.34 5.73
N THR A 115 -0.93 -8.98 5.23
CA THR A 115 -0.58 -8.96 3.80
C THR A 115 -1.11 -10.22 3.13
N LEU A 116 -1.92 -10.05 2.10
CA LEU A 116 -2.42 -11.15 1.27
C LEU A 116 -1.55 -11.29 0.03
N ILE A 117 -0.97 -12.47 -0.15
CA ILE A 117 -0.18 -12.81 -1.34
C ILE A 117 -0.90 -13.92 -2.08
N ALA A 118 -1.15 -13.72 -3.38
CA ALA A 118 -1.53 -14.80 -4.26
C ALA A 118 -0.27 -15.36 -4.94
N PRO A 119 0.21 -16.58 -4.63
CA PRO A 119 1.47 -17.10 -5.19
C PRO A 119 1.49 -17.18 -6.72
N ARG A 120 0.31 -17.35 -7.35
CA ARG A 120 0.16 -17.30 -8.81
C ARG A 120 0.39 -15.88 -9.35
N ALA A 121 0.00 -14.85 -8.61
CA ALA A 121 0.24 -13.47 -9.00
C ALA A 121 1.74 -13.16 -8.99
N LEU A 122 2.48 -13.58 -7.95
CA LEU A 122 3.95 -13.45 -7.91
C LEU A 122 4.64 -14.10 -9.12
N HIS A 123 4.12 -15.22 -9.61
CA HIS A 123 4.61 -15.82 -10.86
C HIS A 123 4.28 -14.94 -12.07
N HIS A 124 3.06 -14.42 -12.16
CA HIS A 124 2.64 -13.60 -13.29
C HIS A 124 3.37 -12.26 -13.38
N THR A 125 3.64 -11.66 -12.22
CA THR A 125 4.41 -10.44 -12.05
C THR A 125 5.91 -10.70 -12.18
N GLY A 126 6.37 -11.96 -12.25
CA GLY A 126 7.79 -12.25 -12.37
C GLY A 126 8.60 -12.03 -11.08
N LEU A 127 7.97 -11.69 -9.96
CA LEU A 127 8.62 -11.61 -8.64
C LEU A 127 9.07 -12.97 -8.14
N ARG A 128 8.27 -14.02 -8.36
CA ARG A 128 8.56 -15.36 -7.80
C ARG A 128 9.97 -15.89 -8.13
N PRO A 129 10.48 -15.78 -9.38
CA PRO A 129 11.84 -16.20 -9.69
C PRO A 129 12.93 -15.20 -9.29
N ASP A 130 12.61 -13.92 -9.09
CA ASP A 130 13.57 -12.88 -8.72
C ASP A 130 13.60 -12.73 -7.18
N ARG A 131 14.61 -13.35 -6.55
CA ARG A 131 14.73 -13.36 -5.09
C ARG A 131 14.86 -11.97 -4.49
N LEU A 132 15.61 -11.09 -5.13
CA LEU A 132 15.85 -9.75 -4.63
C LEU A 132 14.57 -8.93 -4.73
N ALA A 133 13.90 -8.94 -5.88
CA ALA A 133 12.65 -8.22 -6.03
C ALA A 133 11.54 -8.75 -5.09
N LEU A 134 11.47 -10.07 -4.88
CA LEU A 134 10.57 -10.66 -3.88
C LEU A 134 10.91 -10.18 -2.46
N HIS A 135 12.19 -10.13 -2.10
CA HIS A 135 12.62 -9.64 -0.79
C HIS A 135 12.18 -8.19 -0.59
N ARG A 136 12.48 -7.30 -1.54
CA ARG A 136 12.07 -5.88 -1.51
C ARG A 136 10.57 -5.73 -1.34
N PHE A 137 9.78 -6.51 -2.11
CA PHE A 137 8.33 -6.53 -1.98
C PHE A 137 7.88 -6.92 -0.56
N LEU A 138 8.46 -7.96 0.05
CA LEU A 138 8.08 -8.39 1.40
C LEU A 138 8.44 -7.35 2.47
N VAL A 139 9.60 -6.69 2.31
CA VAL A 139 10.05 -5.60 3.19
C VAL A 139 9.12 -4.40 3.08
N HIS A 140 8.78 -3.98 1.86
CA HIS A 140 7.83 -2.89 1.60
C HIS A 140 6.47 -3.16 2.26
N GLU A 141 5.89 -4.35 2.03
CA GLU A 141 4.61 -4.72 2.63
C GLU A 141 4.70 -4.83 4.16
N CYS A 142 5.85 -5.22 4.73
CA CYS A 142 6.05 -5.27 6.18
C CYS A 142 5.93 -3.86 6.82
N VAL A 143 6.46 -2.82 6.18
CA VAL A 143 6.36 -1.43 6.68
C VAL A 143 4.91 -0.98 6.81
N HIS A 144 4.03 -1.42 5.89
CA HIS A 144 2.61 -1.11 5.97
C HIS A 144 1.93 -1.64 7.25
N HIS A 145 2.45 -2.70 7.89
CA HIS A 145 1.90 -3.19 9.16
C HIS A 145 2.10 -2.15 10.26
N GLY A 146 3.32 -1.65 10.43
CA GLY A 146 3.65 -0.60 11.40
C GLY A 146 2.89 0.70 11.13
N GLN A 147 2.76 1.09 9.87
CA GLN A 147 1.97 2.26 9.47
C GLN A 147 0.50 2.11 9.87
N ILE A 148 -0.14 0.98 9.55
CA ILE A 148 -1.56 0.73 9.89
C ILE A 148 -1.77 0.73 11.40
N LEU A 149 -0.90 0.05 12.16
CA LEU A 149 -1.01 -0.04 13.62
C LEU A 149 -0.86 1.32 14.29
N THR A 150 0.15 2.09 13.87
CA THR A 150 0.44 3.43 14.42
C THR A 150 -0.67 4.40 14.07
N SER A 151 -1.17 4.31 12.84
CA SER A 151 -2.17 5.21 12.29
C SER A 151 -3.55 5.07 12.92
N GLN A 152 -3.93 3.87 13.37
CA GLN A 152 -5.26 3.58 13.95
C GLN A 152 -6.42 4.06 13.05
N GLY A 153 -6.22 4.10 11.72
CA GLY A 153 -7.20 4.58 10.74
C GLY A 153 -7.12 6.08 10.41
N ALA A 154 -6.30 6.87 11.11
CA ALA A 154 -6.11 8.29 10.84
C ALA A 154 -5.46 8.55 9.48
N VAL A 155 -4.50 7.74 9.06
CA VAL A 155 -3.77 7.86 7.78
C VAL A 155 -3.55 6.46 7.19
N VAL A 156 -4.55 5.90 6.50
CA VAL A 156 -4.48 4.56 5.87
C VAL A 156 -5.11 4.59 4.48
N PRO A 157 -4.41 4.14 3.42
CA PRO A 157 -4.99 3.95 2.11
C PRO A 157 -5.59 2.54 1.92
N PRO A 158 -6.56 2.39 1.01
CA PRO A 158 -7.42 3.44 0.50
C PRO A 158 -8.40 3.88 1.61
N ARG A 159 -8.53 5.18 1.83
CA ARG A 159 -9.73 5.67 2.52
C ARG A 159 -10.90 5.40 1.60
N LEU A 160 -11.71 4.43 1.96
CA LEU A 160 -12.91 4.05 1.23
C LEU A 160 -14.03 5.08 1.39
N SER A 161 -13.69 6.33 1.73
CA SER A 161 -14.63 7.42 1.93
C SER A 161 -15.56 7.54 0.72
N VAL A 162 -16.84 7.32 0.98
CA VAL A 162 -17.94 7.68 0.11
C VAL A 162 -18.38 9.13 0.34
N ARG A 163 -17.92 9.73 1.44
CA ARG A 163 -18.14 11.13 1.76
C ARG A 163 -17.04 11.97 1.13
N ARG A 164 -17.44 12.80 0.15
CA ARG A 164 -16.56 13.72 -0.59
C ARG A 164 -15.81 14.72 0.30
N TYR A 165 -16.23 14.94 1.55
CA TYR A 165 -15.80 16.11 2.32
C TYR A 165 -14.70 15.89 3.37
N ALA A 166 -13.96 14.77 3.35
CA ALA A 166 -13.04 14.47 4.45
C ALA A 166 -11.56 14.80 4.22
N CYS A 167 -11.12 15.28 3.04
CA CYS A 167 -9.81 15.92 2.74
C CYS A 167 -9.52 15.78 1.23
N ASP A 168 -9.82 16.78 0.40
CA ASP A 168 -9.70 16.64 -1.07
C ASP A 168 -8.26 16.77 -1.61
N ASP A 169 -7.31 17.36 -0.86
CA ASP A 169 -5.95 17.62 -1.40
C ASP A 169 -4.81 16.85 -0.71
N ARG A 170 -5.11 16.01 0.28
CA ARG A 170 -4.08 15.28 1.03
C ARG A 170 -3.56 14.09 0.21
N ALA A 171 -2.25 14.05 -0.01
CA ALA A 171 -1.56 13.01 -0.76
C ALA A 171 -1.28 11.76 0.08
N VAL A 172 -2.29 11.23 0.78
CA VAL A 172 -2.17 10.02 1.63
C VAL A 172 -1.52 8.85 0.88
N PRO A 173 -1.89 8.51 -0.38
CA PRO A 173 -1.25 7.43 -1.09
C PRO A 173 0.26 7.65 -1.29
N ALA A 174 0.69 8.87 -1.63
CA ALA A 174 2.10 9.19 -1.84
C ALA A 174 2.90 9.14 -0.53
N LEU A 175 2.34 9.67 0.57
CA LEU A 175 2.97 9.54 1.89
C LEU A 175 3.13 8.07 2.30
N PHE A 176 2.07 7.28 2.17
CA PHE A 176 2.01 5.91 2.67
C PHE A 176 2.93 4.97 1.89
N GLU A 177 2.81 4.96 0.56
CA GLU A 177 3.67 4.17 -0.34
C GLU A 177 5.11 4.69 -0.33
N GLY A 178 5.29 6.01 -0.31
CA GLY A 178 6.60 6.64 -0.28
C GLY A 178 7.41 6.33 0.97
N HIS A 179 6.78 6.32 2.15
CA HIS A 179 7.47 5.93 3.38
C HIS A 179 7.85 4.45 3.39
N ALA A 180 6.97 3.57 2.89
CA ALA A 180 7.30 2.14 2.74
C ALA A 180 8.44 1.91 1.77
N GLU A 181 8.43 2.60 0.63
CA GLU A 181 9.50 2.56 -0.37
C GLU A 181 10.83 3.16 0.16
N TRP A 182 10.79 4.27 0.91
CA TRP A 182 11.97 4.85 1.56
C TRP A 182 12.61 3.87 2.55
N ALA A 183 11.81 3.28 3.43
CA ALA A 183 12.28 2.32 4.43
C ALA A 183 12.82 1.03 3.77
N GLU A 184 12.14 0.54 2.73
CA GLU A 184 12.61 -0.58 1.93
C GLU A 184 13.97 -0.29 1.30
N ARG A 185 14.12 0.86 0.60
CA ARG A 185 15.38 1.24 -0.04
C ARG A 185 16.51 1.36 0.95
N ARG A 186 16.25 1.93 2.13
CA ARG A 186 17.23 2.02 3.21
C ARG A 186 17.64 0.64 3.69
N TYR A 187 16.69 -0.21 4.05
CA TYR A 187 16.94 -1.58 4.51
C TYR A 187 17.73 -2.38 3.46
N THR A 188 17.29 -2.35 2.21
CA THR A 188 17.93 -3.07 1.10
C THR A 188 19.34 -2.55 0.84
N SER A 189 19.57 -1.24 0.91
CA SER A 189 20.92 -0.67 0.72
C SER A 189 21.87 -1.09 1.84
N GLU A 190 21.42 -1.08 3.08
CA GLU A 190 22.20 -1.52 4.26
C GLU A 190 22.47 -3.03 4.22
N THR A 191 21.52 -3.84 3.74
CA THR A 191 21.63 -5.30 3.71
C THR A 191 22.41 -5.85 2.51
N PHE A 192 22.27 -5.22 1.34
CA PHE A 192 22.81 -5.71 0.07
C PHE A 192 23.94 -4.85 -0.52
N GLY A 193 24.38 -3.81 0.19
CA GLY A 193 25.55 -3.02 -0.19
C GLY A 193 25.30 -1.97 -1.29
N GLY A 194 24.07 -1.48 -1.43
CA GLY A 194 23.72 -0.41 -2.36
C GLY A 194 22.34 -0.55 -2.98
N PRO A 195 21.88 0.48 -3.74
CA PRO A 195 20.60 0.42 -4.41
C PRO A 195 20.63 -0.73 -5.43
N PRO A 196 19.66 -1.65 -5.39
CA PRO A 196 19.63 -2.76 -6.32
C PRO A 196 19.41 -2.22 -7.74
N ALA A 197 20.08 -2.81 -8.72
CA ALA A 197 19.81 -2.50 -10.11
C ALA A 197 18.31 -2.69 -10.40
N ALA A 198 17.72 -1.80 -11.19
CA ALA A 198 16.34 -1.93 -11.63
C ALA A 198 16.21 -3.17 -12.51
N ASN A 199 15.87 -4.31 -11.91
CA ASN A 199 15.65 -5.53 -12.64
C ASN A 199 14.33 -5.42 -13.42
N VAL A 200 14.41 -5.54 -14.74
CA VAL A 200 13.22 -5.67 -15.58
C VAL A 200 12.61 -7.06 -15.32
N LEU A 201 11.60 -7.09 -14.46
CA LEU A 201 10.90 -8.34 -14.12
C LEU A 201 10.28 -8.97 -15.37
N ARG A 202 10.57 -10.26 -15.58
CA ARG A 202 10.00 -11.03 -16.69
C ARG A 202 8.53 -11.34 -16.42
N ARG A 203 7.65 -10.41 -16.80
CA ARG A 203 6.20 -10.56 -16.67
C ARG A 203 5.67 -11.68 -17.58
N SER A 204 4.74 -12.48 -17.08
CA SER A 204 4.12 -13.58 -17.83
C SER A 204 3.18 -13.08 -18.95
N TRP A 205 2.79 -13.96 -19.87
CA TRP A 205 1.75 -13.65 -20.86
C TRP A 205 0.43 -13.22 -20.21
N ARG A 206 0.01 -13.89 -19.13
CA ARG A 206 -1.25 -13.58 -18.45
C ARG A 206 -1.25 -12.17 -17.84
N TYR A 207 -0.11 -11.74 -17.30
CA TYR A 207 0.08 -10.35 -16.84
C TYR A 207 -0.12 -9.37 -18.00
N ARG A 208 0.60 -9.58 -19.12
CA ARG A 208 0.52 -8.69 -20.29
C ARG A 208 -0.90 -8.61 -20.86
N LEU A 209 -1.63 -9.73 -20.89
CA LEU A 209 -3.02 -9.76 -21.34
C LEU A 209 -3.93 -8.88 -20.45
N HIS A 210 -3.88 -9.08 -19.12
CA HIS A 210 -4.74 -8.31 -18.22
C HIS A 210 -4.40 -6.82 -18.22
N LEU A 211 -3.10 -6.48 -18.30
CA LEU A 211 -2.66 -5.09 -18.41
C LEU A 211 -3.20 -4.42 -19.68
N ARG A 212 -3.22 -5.12 -20.82
CA ARG A 212 -3.82 -4.60 -22.06
C ARG A 212 -5.33 -4.36 -21.94
N ILE A 213 -6.05 -5.29 -21.31
CA ILE A 213 -7.50 -5.18 -21.09
C ILE A 213 -7.81 -3.94 -20.23
N ILE A 214 -7.10 -3.78 -19.10
CA ILE A 214 -7.29 -2.65 -18.20
C ILE A 214 -6.99 -1.32 -18.90
N ARG A 215 -5.84 -1.22 -19.61
CA ARG A 215 -5.52 -0.02 -20.38
C ARG A 215 -6.54 0.31 -21.46
N ALA A 216 -7.15 -0.70 -22.08
CA ALA A 216 -8.23 -0.48 -23.04
C ALA A 216 -9.50 0.07 -22.38
N GLN A 217 -9.85 -0.45 -21.20
CA GLN A 217 -10.97 0.05 -20.39
C GLN A 217 -10.74 1.49 -19.92
N ASP A 218 -9.53 1.80 -19.43
CA ASP A 218 -9.18 3.15 -18.97
C ASP A 218 -9.27 4.17 -20.11
N ARG A 219 -8.74 3.82 -21.29
CA ARG A 219 -8.86 4.68 -22.49
C ARG A 219 -10.31 4.89 -22.90
N HIS A 220 -11.13 3.86 -22.88
CA HIS A 220 -12.54 3.98 -23.20
C HIS A 220 -13.27 4.88 -22.19
N ALA A 221 -12.97 4.74 -20.89
CA ALA A 221 -13.53 5.61 -19.86
C ALA A 221 -13.15 7.09 -20.07
N GLN A 222 -11.87 7.35 -20.39
CA GLN A 222 -11.37 8.71 -20.68
C GLN A 222 -12.05 9.37 -21.88
N GLN A 223 -12.39 8.59 -22.92
CA GLN A 223 -13.10 9.08 -24.11
C GLN A 223 -14.53 9.54 -23.83
N HIS A 224 -15.17 9.03 -22.77
CA HIS A 224 -16.55 9.37 -22.39
C HIS A 224 -16.63 10.45 -21.30
N THR A 225 -15.50 10.93 -20.78
CA THR A 225 -15.42 11.94 -19.70
C THR A 225 -14.88 13.31 -20.16
N THR A 226 -14.87 13.60 -21.46
CA THR A 226 -14.41 14.87 -22.05
C THR A 226 -15.35 16.05 -21.70
N THR A 227 -15.29 16.50 -20.45
CA THR A 227 -15.50 17.90 -20.11
C THR A 227 -14.12 18.55 -20.02
N ALA A 228 -13.96 19.71 -20.66
CA ALA A 228 -12.69 20.41 -20.82
C ALA A 228 -12.14 20.86 -19.46
N ALA A 229 -11.36 20.00 -18.80
CA ALA A 229 -10.47 20.36 -17.71
C ALA A 229 -9.04 20.38 -18.26
N GLU A 230 -8.24 21.33 -17.78
CA GLU A 230 -6.81 21.49 -18.09
C GLU A 230 -6.07 20.15 -18.16
N PRO A 231 -5.03 20.03 -19.02
CA PRO A 231 -4.23 18.81 -19.06
C PRO A 231 -3.75 18.51 -17.63
N PRO A 232 -4.11 17.35 -17.06
CA PRO A 232 -3.65 17.01 -15.72
C PRO A 232 -2.12 17.06 -15.76
N GLY A 233 -1.53 17.80 -14.81
CA GLY A 233 -0.08 17.80 -14.62
C GLY A 233 0.46 16.38 -14.50
N ALA A 234 1.78 16.20 -14.65
CA ALA A 234 2.39 14.88 -14.55
C ALA A 234 1.91 14.17 -13.27
N ALA A 235 1.24 13.03 -13.44
CA ALA A 235 0.68 12.30 -12.31
C ALA A 235 1.82 11.85 -11.39
N LEU A 236 1.71 12.16 -10.10
CA LEU A 236 2.68 11.73 -9.10
C LEU A 236 2.79 10.21 -9.10
N ASP A 237 4.01 9.69 -9.07
CA ASP A 237 4.27 8.30 -8.70
C ASP A 237 4.27 8.22 -7.16
N PRO A 238 3.28 7.56 -6.54
CA PRO A 238 3.17 7.51 -5.08
C PRO A 238 4.41 6.93 -4.39
N ARG A 239 5.15 6.04 -5.06
CA ARG A 239 6.34 5.39 -4.49
C ARG A 239 7.55 6.26 -4.68
N ASP A 240 7.84 6.67 -5.91
CA ASP A 240 9.08 7.40 -6.20
C ASP A 240 9.05 8.83 -5.66
N ASP A 241 7.98 9.57 -5.93
CA ASP A 241 7.86 10.97 -5.48
C ASP A 241 7.65 11.01 -3.96
N GLY A 242 6.84 10.08 -3.44
CA GLY A 242 6.65 9.90 -2.01
C GLY A 242 7.94 9.56 -1.27
N ALA A 243 8.77 8.64 -1.77
CA ALA A 243 10.03 8.27 -1.13
C ALA A 243 11.04 9.44 -1.14
N ARG A 244 11.07 10.24 -2.21
CA ARG A 244 11.88 11.47 -2.26
C ARG A 244 11.41 12.49 -1.23
N PHE A 245 10.09 12.69 -1.11
CA PHE A 245 9.51 13.54 -0.08
C PHE A 245 9.91 13.06 1.33
N VAL A 246 9.74 11.77 1.64
CA VAL A 246 10.07 11.22 2.97
C VAL A 246 11.56 11.37 3.27
N ALA A 247 12.44 11.10 2.30
CA ALA A 247 13.87 11.31 2.48
C ALA A 247 14.22 12.78 2.80
N ALA A 248 13.62 13.74 2.08
CA ALA A 248 13.82 15.16 2.34
C ALA A 248 13.24 15.60 3.70
N ALA A 249 12.06 15.10 4.06
CA ALA A 249 11.42 15.38 5.35
C ALA A 249 12.26 14.85 6.52
N MET A 250 12.77 13.61 6.43
CA MET A 250 13.67 13.03 7.43
C MET A 250 14.97 13.84 7.56
N ALA A 251 15.55 14.27 6.43
CA ALA A 251 16.75 15.11 6.45
C ALA A 251 16.50 16.50 7.07
N GLY A 252 15.34 17.10 6.81
CA GLY A 252 14.95 18.41 7.36
C GLY A 252 14.60 18.37 8.84
N LEU A 253 13.92 17.32 9.31
CA LEU A 253 13.52 17.17 10.72
C LEU A 253 14.65 16.63 11.61
N GLY A 254 15.55 15.82 11.05
CA GLY A 254 16.64 15.17 11.77
C GLY A 254 16.22 14.08 12.76
N ASP A 255 14.92 13.78 12.86
CA ASP A 255 14.37 12.82 13.83
C ASP A 255 13.14 12.09 13.27
N VAL A 256 13.22 10.75 13.27
CA VAL A 256 12.15 9.86 12.83
C VAL A 256 10.90 9.97 13.71
N ALA A 257 11.05 10.21 15.01
CA ALA A 257 9.93 10.32 15.94
C ALA A 257 9.09 11.58 15.65
N ARG A 258 9.74 12.69 15.27
CA ARG A 258 9.04 13.91 14.81
C ARG A 258 8.26 13.65 13.53
N PHE A 259 8.87 12.99 12.54
CA PHE A 259 8.18 12.63 11.30
C PHE A 259 6.94 11.77 11.58
N ASN A 260 7.06 10.77 12.44
CA ASN A 260 6.00 9.80 12.73
C ASN A 260 4.74 10.40 13.37
N LYS A 261 4.76 11.65 13.83
CA LYS A 261 3.54 12.38 14.22
C LYS A 261 2.52 12.44 13.08
N VAL A 262 2.97 12.39 11.82
CA VAL A 262 2.10 12.37 10.64
C VAL A 262 1.09 11.24 10.64
N TRP A 263 1.41 10.09 11.25
CA TRP A 263 0.51 8.94 11.29
C TRP A 263 -0.70 9.16 12.20
N HIS A 264 -0.61 10.09 13.15
CA HIS A 264 -1.65 10.35 14.14
C HIS A 264 -2.50 11.59 13.81
N ASP A 265 -2.01 12.48 12.93
CA ASP A 265 -2.68 13.73 12.60
C ASP A 265 -2.74 13.97 11.08
N LEU A 266 -3.95 13.93 10.55
CA LEU A 266 -4.26 14.22 9.14
C LEU A 266 -3.82 15.63 8.71
N SER A 267 -3.79 16.59 9.62
CA SER A 267 -3.37 17.95 9.33
C SER A 267 -1.90 18.00 8.90
N LEU A 268 -1.09 17.03 9.34
CA LEU A 268 0.32 16.90 9.02
C LEU A 268 0.57 16.14 7.71
N VAL A 269 -0.43 15.47 7.13
CA VAL A 269 -0.25 14.76 5.85
C VAL A 269 0.05 15.78 4.73
N PRO A 270 1.05 15.54 3.87
CA PRO A 270 1.36 16.46 2.78
C PRO A 270 0.23 16.56 1.76
N THR A 271 0.11 17.71 1.11
CA THR A 271 -0.68 17.85 -0.13
C THR A 271 0.09 17.29 -1.32
N ALA A 272 -0.56 17.16 -2.49
CA ALA A 272 0.12 16.75 -3.72
C ALA A 272 1.26 17.70 -4.13
N GLU A 273 1.08 19.01 -3.93
CA GLU A 273 2.12 20.02 -4.18
C GLU A 273 3.29 19.88 -3.20
N GLU A 274 3.00 19.62 -1.93
CA GLU A 274 4.02 19.43 -0.90
C GLU A 274 4.87 18.17 -1.09
N ILE A 275 4.34 17.14 -1.78
CA ILE A 275 5.13 15.98 -2.19
C ILE A 275 6.25 16.39 -3.16
N THR A 276 6.01 17.36 -4.03
CA THR A 276 7.04 17.86 -4.97
C THR A 276 7.88 18.99 -4.40
N GLN A 277 7.41 19.65 -3.33
CA GLN A 277 8.08 20.74 -2.61
C GLN A 277 8.17 20.46 -1.10
N PRO A 278 9.05 19.55 -0.65
CA PRO A 278 9.11 19.13 0.76
C PRO A 278 9.39 20.28 1.74
N GLU A 279 10.07 21.33 1.31
CA GLU A 279 10.33 22.54 2.11
C GLU A 279 9.06 23.33 2.44
N ALA A 280 8.04 23.30 1.57
CA ALA A 280 6.75 23.92 1.84
C ALA A 280 6.03 23.20 2.98
N TRP A 281 6.08 21.86 2.97
CA TRP A 281 5.57 21.03 4.06
C TRP A 281 6.29 21.32 5.37
N LEU A 282 7.64 21.32 5.37
CA LEU A 282 8.45 21.60 6.56
C LEU A 282 8.12 22.96 7.18
N ARG A 283 7.97 24.01 6.35
CA ARG A 283 7.55 25.34 6.82
C ARG A 283 6.15 25.33 7.43
N ARG A 284 5.22 24.56 6.86
CA ARG A 284 3.84 24.49 7.36
C ARG A 284 3.74 23.73 8.68
N VAL A 285 4.45 22.61 8.83
CA VAL A 285 4.32 21.76 10.02
C VAL A 285 5.17 22.21 11.20
N GLY A 286 6.31 22.88 10.96
CA GLY A 286 7.13 23.49 12.02
C GLY A 286 7.57 22.54 13.14
N LEU A 287 7.82 21.26 12.82
CA LEU A 287 8.10 20.18 13.78
C LEU A 287 9.57 20.07 14.20
#